data_AF-A0A962Z9P6-F1
#
_entry.id   AF-A0A962Z9P6-F1
#
_cell.length_a   1.000
_cell.length_b   1.000
_cell.length_c   1.000
_cell.angle_alpha   90.00
_cell.angle_beta   90.00
_cell.angle_gamma   90.00
#
_symmetry.space_group_name_H-M   'P 1'
#
loop_
_entity.id
_entity.type
_entity.pdbx_description
1 polymer ?
#
loop_
_entity_poly.entity_id
_entity_poly.type
_entity_poly.pdbx_seq_one_letter_code
_entity_poly.pdbx_strand_id
1 'polypeptide(L)' 'MSRLDSFIRRLTAQKACLEQCASEIGPMTGVIVELGLGNGRTFDHLREILPDREIFVLEREPRAHPDSTPDAGHLLVG' A
#
# COMPACT_ATOMS: atom_id res chain seq x y z
N MET A 1 10.56 24.44 3.91
CA MET A 1 9.44 23.51 3.59
C MET A 1 8.81 23.08 4.89
N SER A 2 7.50 23.25 5.04
CA SER A 2 6.79 22.86 6.27
C SER A 2 6.67 21.34 6.39
N ARG A 3 6.26 20.85 7.57
CA ARG A 3 5.94 19.41 7.75
C ARG A 3 4.78 18.97 6.85
N LEU A 4 3.82 19.86 6.59
CA LEU A 4 2.69 19.60 5.71
C LEU A 4 3.15 19.46 4.25
N ASP A 5 3.99 20.37 3.77
CA ASP A 5 4.53 20.31 2.40
C ASP A 5 5.33 19.01 2.17
N SER A 6 6.15 18.62 3.15
CA SER A 6 6.91 17.36 3.08
C SER A 6 5.99 16.13 3.06
N PHE A 7 4.91 16.16 3.83
CA PHE A 7 3.91 15.09 3.86
C PHE A 7 3.19 14.96 2.52
N ILE A 8 2.71 16.07 1.95
CA ILE A 8 2.08 16.10 0.62
C ILE A 8 3.04 15.56 -0.44
N ARG A 9 4.28 16.08 -0.47
CA ARG A 9 5.29 15.63 -1.43
C ARG A 9 5.54 14.13 -1.35
N ARG A 10 5.63 13.57 -0.14
CA ARG A 10 5.80 12.13 0.05
C ARG A 10 4.60 11.34 -0.48
N LEU A 11 3.37 11.74 -0.15
CA LEU A 11 2.17 11.04 -0.62
C LEU A 11 2.04 11.09 -2.14
N THR A 12 2.28 12.25 -2.77
CA THR A 12 2.26 12.39 -4.23
C THR A 12 3.31 11.50 -4.88
N ALA A 13 4.53 11.46 -4.33
CA ALA A 13 5.59 10.60 -4.84
C ALA A 13 5.25 9.10 -4.70
N GLN A 14 4.73 8.67 -3.55
CA GLN A 14 4.30 7.28 -3.33
C GLN A 14 3.23 6.87 -4.35
N LYS A 15 2.18 7.69 -4.52
CA LYS A 15 1.12 7.41 -5.50
C LYS A 15 1.69 7.25 -6.92
N ALA A 16 2.50 8.22 -7.38
CA ALA A 16 3.07 8.19 -8.72
C ALA A 16 3.96 6.96 -8.94
N CYS A 17 4.80 6.61 -7.96
CA CYS A 17 5.64 5.42 -8.04
C CYS A 17 4.82 4.12 -8.08
N LEU A 18 3.76 4.01 -7.25
CA LEU A 18 2.90 2.82 -7.25
C LEU A 18 2.17 2.64 -8.58
N GLU A 19 1.60 3.71 -9.15
CA GLU A 19 0.92 3.68 -10.45
C GLU A 19 1.89 3.32 -11.58
N GLN A 20 3.12 3.85 -11.55
CA GLN A 20 4.15 3.48 -12.52
C GLN A 20 4.53 1.99 -12.38
N CYS A 21 4.82 1.53 -11.17
CA CYS A 21 5.16 0.12 -10.93
C CYS A 21 4.02 -0.81 -11.35
N ALA A 22 2.76 -0.46 -11.06
CA ALA A 22 1.59 -1.23 -11.47
C ALA A 22 1.51 -1.41 -12.99
N SER A 23 1.82 -0.36 -13.75
CA SER A 23 1.91 -0.41 -15.22
C SER A 23 3.02 -1.35 -15.69
N GLU A 24 4.20 -1.30 -15.07
CA GLU A 24 5.36 -2.11 -15.44
C GLU A 24 5.17 -3.60 -15.13
N ILE A 25 4.54 -3.93 -13.99
CA ILE A 25 4.36 -5.32 -13.52
C ILE A 25 3.04 -5.95 -13.96
N GLY A 26 2.16 -5.21 -14.65
CA GLY A 26 0.83 -5.70 -15.08
C GLY A 26 0.86 -7.09 -15.76
N PRO A 27 1.81 -7.38 -16.67
CA PRO A 27 1.92 -8.69 -17.31
C PRO A 27 2.44 -9.83 -16.41
N MET A 28 3.00 -9.50 -15.24
CA MET A 28 3.65 -10.47 -14.36
C MET A 28 2.62 -11.20 -13.49
N THR A 29 2.92 -12.45 -13.14
CA THR A 29 2.19 -13.19 -12.09
C THR A 29 2.93 -13.06 -10.76
N GLY A 30 2.23 -13.19 -9.64
CA GLY A 30 2.82 -13.08 -8.30
C GLY A 30 1.95 -12.28 -7.35
N VAL A 31 2.51 -11.99 -6.17
CA VAL A 31 1.86 -11.28 -5.07
C VAL A 31 2.57 -9.95 -4.84
N ILE A 32 1.88 -9.00 -4.21
CA ILE A 32 2.48 -7.77 -3.70
C ILE A 32 2.74 -7.93 -2.21
N VAL A 33 3.85 -7.35 -1.75
CA VAL A 33 4.18 -7.29 -0.34
C VAL A 33 4.31 -5.82 0.06
N GLU A 34 3.36 -5.34 0.85
CA GLU A 34 3.40 -4.01 1.48
C GLU A 34 4.12 -4.11 2.84
N LEU A 35 5.18 -3.31 2.99
CA LEU A 35 6.00 -3.30 4.21
C LEU A 35 5.62 -2.10 5.07
N GLY A 36 4.88 -2.37 6.15
CA GLY A 36 4.30 -1.37 7.03
C GLY A 36 2.94 -0.89 6.52
N LEU A 37 1.89 -1.16 7.28
CA LEU A 37 0.53 -0.73 6.99
C LEU A 37 0.34 0.75 7.35
N GLY A 38 0.83 1.15 8.53
CA GLY A 38 0.59 2.47 9.09
C GLY A 38 -0.90 2.81 9.14
N ASN A 39 -1.31 3.83 8.36
CA ASN A 39 -2.72 4.22 8.25
C ASN A 39 -3.50 3.49 7.13
N GLY A 40 -2.82 2.71 6.28
CA GLY A 40 -3.43 1.88 5.24
C GLY A 40 -3.65 2.55 3.89
N ARG A 41 -3.30 3.83 3.70
CA ARG A 41 -3.59 4.56 2.45
C ARG A 41 -2.95 3.95 1.20
N THR A 42 -1.72 3.45 1.30
CA THR A 42 -1.00 2.84 0.18
C THR A 42 -1.54 1.45 -0.12
N PHE A 43 -1.84 0.65 0.89
CA PHE A 43 -2.54 -0.63 0.75
C PHE A 43 -3.92 -0.46 0.09
N ASP A 44 -4.72 0.50 0.55
CA ASP A 44 -6.02 0.83 -0.02
C ASP A 44 -5.90 1.20 -1.50
N HIS A 45 -4.96 2.09 -1.84
CA HIS A 45 -4.72 2.48 -3.21
C HIS A 45 -4.21 1.33 -4.10
N LEU A 46 -3.36 0.46 -3.56
CA LEU A 46 -2.89 -0.74 -4.27
C LEU A 46 -4.05 -1.65 -4.69
N ARG A 47 -5.09 -1.80 -3.84
CA ARG A 47 -6.30 -2.55 -4.18
C ARG A 47 -7.11 -1.92 -5.31
N GLU A 48 -7.09 -0.58 -5.42
CA GLU A 48 -7.77 0.13 -6.51
C GLU A 48 -7.05 -0.07 -7.85
N ILE A 49 -5.72 0.04 -7.86
CA ILE A 49 -4.94 0.03 -9.11
C ILE A 49 -4.57 -1.38 -9.59
N LEU A 50 -4.60 -2.38 -8.69
CA LEU A 50 -4.29 -3.78 -8.98
C LEU A 50 -5.35 -4.70 -8.34
N PRO A 51 -6.62 -4.62 -8.77
CA PRO A 51 -7.75 -5.29 -8.09
C PRO A 51 -7.66 -6.82 -8.09
N ASP A 52 -7.00 -7.40 -9.08
CA ASP A 52 -6.86 -8.85 -9.24
C ASP A 52 -5.58 -9.41 -8.59
N ARG A 53 -4.84 -8.57 -7.86
CA ARG A 53 -3.57 -8.95 -7.25
C ARG A 53 -3.72 -9.25 -5.77
N GLU A 54 -3.16 -10.38 -5.34
CA GLU A 54 -3.03 -10.71 -3.92
C GLU A 54 -1.98 -9.79 -3.27
N ILE A 55 -2.34 -9.14 -2.17
CA ILE A 55 -1.50 -8.16 -1.48
C ILE A 55 -1.35 -8.60 -0.02
N PHE A 56 -0.13 -8.98 0.37
CA PHE A 56 0.23 -9.26 1.76
C PHE A 56 0.80 -8.01 2.41
N VAL A 57 0.46 -7.79 3.68
CA VAL A 57 0.96 -6.66 4.47
C VAL A 57 1.71 -7.17 5.68
N LEU A 58 2.94 -6.68 5.86
CA LEU A 58 3.74 -6.95 7.05
C LEU A 58 3.71 -5.71 7.93
N GLU A 59 3.19 -5.83 9.14
CA GLU A 59 3.04 -4.71 10.07
C GLU A 59 3.42 -5.13 11.49
N ARG A 60 4.08 -4.26 12.23
CA ARG A 60 4.44 -4.49 13.63
C ARG A 60 3.24 -4.30 14.55
N GLU A 61 2.48 -3.23 14.31
CA GLU A 61 1.34 -2.87 15.14
C GLU A 61 0.20 -2.30 14.29
N PRO A 62 -0.79 -3.13 13.90
CA PRO A 62 -1.90 -2.69 13.07
C PRO A 62 -2.76 -1.62 13.73
N ARG A 63 -2.83 -0.44 13.11
CA ARG A 63 -3.62 0.73 13.58
C ARG A 63 -4.30 1.49 12.43
N ALA A 64 -4.51 0.82 11.29
CA ALA A 64 -5.16 1.41 10.14
C ALA A 64 -6.67 1.60 10.35
N HIS A 65 -7.29 2.38 9.48
CA HIS A 65 -8.74 2.45 9.40
C HIS A 65 -9.29 1.05 9.03
N PRO A 66 -10.46 0.61 9.55
CA PRO A 66 -11.03 -0.70 9.22
C PRO A 66 -11.15 -0.95 7.71
N ASP A 67 -11.58 0.06 6.94
CA ASP A 67 -11.72 -0.06 5.48
C ASP A 67 -10.37 -0.27 4.75
N SER A 68 -9.28 0.19 5.37
CA SER A 68 -7.91 0.08 4.86
C SER A 68 -7.08 -0.96 5.63
N THR A 69 -7.76 -1.92 6.27
CA THR A 69 -7.12 -3.03 6.98
C THR A 69 -7.28 -4.31 6.14
N PRO A 70 -6.19 -5.05 5.85
CA PRO A 70 -6.28 -6.34 5.17
C PRO A 70 -7.04 -7.37 6.02
N ASP A 71 -7.59 -8.40 5.38
CA ASP A 71 -8.14 -9.52 6.12
C ASP A 71 -7.02 -10.35 6.81
N ALA A 72 -7.45 -11.27 7.68
CA ALA A 72 -6.53 -12.05 8.52
C ALA A 72 -5.59 -12.98 7.72
N GLY A 73 -5.94 -13.36 6.48
CA GLY A 73 -5.07 -14.16 5.62
C GLY A 73 -3.93 -13.36 5.00
N HIS A 74 -4.08 -12.03 4.92
CA HIS A 74 -3.17 -11.14 4.22
C HIS A 74 -2.39 -10.21 5.16
N LEU A 75 -2.69 -10.20 6.46
CA LEU A 75 -1.98 -9.40 7.45
C LEU A 75 -1.05 -10.26 8.29
N LEU A 76 0.26 -10.04 8.13
CA LEU A 76 1.31 -10.65 8.94
C LEU A 76 1.77 -9.66 10.01
N VAL A 77 1.61 -10.04 11.28
CA VAL A 77 1.98 -9.20 12.43
C VAL A 77 3.30 -9.66 13.04
N GLY A 78 4.29 -8.77 13.15
CA GLY A 78 5.62 -9.08 13.73
C GLY A 78 6.63 -7.96 13.66
#